data_AF-A0A913XYW0-F1
#
_entry.id   AF-A0A913XYW0-F1
#
_cell.length_a   1.000
_cell.length_b   1.000
_cell.length_c   1.000
_cell.angle_alpha   90.00
_cell.angle_beta   90.00
_cell.angle_gamma   90.00
#
_symmetry.space_group_name_H-M   'P 1'
#
loop_
_entity.id
_entity.type
_entity.pdbx_description
1 polymer ?
#
loop_
_entity_poly.entity_id
_entity_poly.type
_entity_poly.pdbx_seq_one_letter_code
_entity_poly.pdbx_strand_id
1 'polypeptide(L)'
;MVIWHLFSIAIFLSCITYRNAVSGSEEDPSCEDLLDGQYKCDEPEIDPKTQSAKGCSKNHSVEVECMLLSGLTCNYNGESVMKFKKRISCRYTNGHSYQTALLLSIFLGMFGIDRFYLGYPAIGLLKFCTLGFFFLFQLIDILLIASQVVGPSDGANYVIDYYGARLIKVSYNNDTYLKPQN
;
A
#
# COMPACT_ATOMS: atom_id res chain seq x y z
N MET A 1 -47.96 -35.14 44.14
CA MET A 1 -48.34 -33.97 43.30
C MET A 1 -47.43 -32.76 43.50
N VAL A 2 -46.92 -32.47 44.71
CA VAL A 2 -46.13 -31.25 45.03
C VAL A 2 -44.71 -31.23 44.42
N ILE A 3 -44.06 -32.39 44.27
CA ILE A 3 -42.67 -32.50 43.77
C ILE A 3 -42.54 -32.06 42.31
N TRP A 4 -43.55 -32.32 41.47
CA TRP A 4 -43.58 -31.91 40.06
C TRP A 4 -43.68 -30.39 39.87
N HIS A 5 -44.39 -29.69 40.78
CA HIS A 5 -44.47 -28.23 40.75
C HIS A 5 -43.15 -27.57 41.15
N LEU A 6 -42.43 -28.12 42.14
CA LEU A 6 -41.12 -27.61 42.54
C LEU A 6 -40.06 -27.79 41.45
N PHE A 7 -40.12 -28.89 40.69
CA PHE A 7 -39.20 -29.14 39.57
C PHE A 7 -39.45 -28.18 38.40
N SER A 8 -40.71 -27.91 38.06
CA SER A 8 -41.06 -26.89 37.05
C SER A 8 -40.64 -25.49 37.50
N ILE A 9 -40.87 -25.12 38.76
CA ILE A 9 -40.47 -23.82 39.29
C ILE A 9 -38.94 -23.66 39.27
N ALA A 10 -38.18 -24.71 39.61
CA ALA A 10 -36.72 -24.70 39.56
C ALA A 10 -36.17 -24.56 38.13
N ILE A 11 -36.79 -25.24 37.15
CA ILE A 11 -36.43 -25.12 35.73
C ILE A 11 -36.75 -23.70 35.22
N PHE A 12 -37.91 -23.15 35.58
CA PHE A 12 -38.28 -21.78 35.22
C PHE A 12 -37.32 -20.75 35.84
N LEU A 13 -36.97 -20.89 37.12
CA LEU A 13 -36.01 -20.03 37.80
C LEU A 13 -34.61 -20.12 37.17
N SER A 14 -34.14 -21.34 36.87
CA SER A 14 -32.89 -21.59 36.14
C SER A 14 -32.89 -20.93 34.75
N CYS A 15 -34.01 -21.02 34.02
CA CYS A 15 -34.16 -20.42 32.70
C CYS A 15 -34.20 -18.88 32.76
N ILE A 16 -34.83 -18.30 33.79
CA ILE A 16 -34.82 -16.86 34.05
C ILE A 16 -33.40 -16.38 34.38
N THR A 17 -32.65 -17.11 35.21
CA THR A 17 -31.24 -16.78 35.50
C THR A 17 -30.35 -16.90 34.27
N TYR A 18 -30.62 -17.86 33.37
CA TYR A 18 -29.87 -18.05 32.14
C TYR A 18 -30.12 -16.93 31.12
N ARG A 19 -31.36 -16.42 31.03
CA ARG A 19 -31.66 -15.25 30.17
C ARG A 19 -30.94 -13.99 30.64
N ASN A 20 -30.83 -13.77 31.95
CA ASN A 20 -30.13 -12.59 32.48
C ASN A 20 -28.61 -12.63 32.28
N ALA A 21 -28.02 -13.81 32.09
CA ALA A 21 -26.58 -13.97 31.85
C ALA A 21 -26.15 -13.70 30.40
N VAL A 22 -27.09 -13.73 29.44
CA VAL A 22 -26.83 -13.45 28.02
C VAL A 22 -27.27 -12.03 27.69
N SER A 23 -26.65 -11.07 28.35
CA SER A 23 -26.53 -9.69 27.84
C SER A 23 -25.05 -9.49 27.53
N GLY A 24 -24.60 -10.15 26.45
CA GLY A 24 -23.34 -9.76 25.83
C GLY A 24 -23.58 -8.37 25.25
N SER A 25 -22.91 -7.37 25.82
CA SER A 25 -22.79 -6.06 25.19
C SER A 25 -22.25 -6.26 23.77
N GLU A 26 -23.05 -5.93 22.76
CA GLU A 26 -22.55 -5.65 21.41
C GLU A 26 -21.65 -4.42 21.51
N GLU A 27 -20.41 -4.63 21.93
CA GLU A 27 -19.35 -3.65 21.75
C GLU A 27 -18.88 -3.76 20.30
N ASP A 28 -19.10 -2.69 19.53
CA ASP A 28 -18.59 -2.57 18.18
C ASP A 28 -17.06 -2.80 18.17
N PRO A 29 -16.52 -3.61 17.23
CA PRO A 29 -15.08 -3.79 17.12
C PRO A 29 -14.39 -2.49 16.69
N SER A 30 -13.11 -2.33 17.05
CA SER A 30 -12.27 -1.22 16.58
C SER A 30 -12.11 -1.27 15.06
N CYS A 31 -12.18 -0.12 14.38
CA CYS A 31 -11.99 -0.05 12.92
C CYS A 31 -10.59 -0.49 12.47
N GLU A 32 -9.62 -0.56 13.38
CA GLU A 32 -8.25 -1.02 13.11
C GLU A 32 -8.14 -2.55 13.05
N ASP A 33 -9.04 -3.27 13.73
CA ASP A 33 -9.04 -4.73 13.85
C ASP A 33 -9.90 -5.43 12.78
N LEU A 34 -10.44 -4.67 11.83
CA LEU A 34 -11.28 -5.20 10.76
C LEU A 34 -10.48 -6.08 9.80
N LEU A 35 -11.05 -7.23 9.45
CA LEU A 35 -10.48 -8.16 8.48
C LEU A 35 -10.60 -7.61 7.05
N ASP A 36 -9.65 -8.00 6.19
CA ASP A 36 -9.70 -7.67 4.77
C ASP A 36 -10.96 -8.24 4.13
N GLY A 37 -11.77 -7.38 3.51
CA GLY A 37 -13.07 -7.71 2.93
C GLY A 37 -14.30 -7.20 3.71
N GLN A 38 -14.13 -6.78 4.97
CA GLN A 38 -15.22 -6.13 5.75
C GLN A 38 -15.37 -4.63 5.44
N TYR A 39 -14.38 -4.05 4.77
CA TYR A 39 -14.33 -2.65 4.36
C TYR A 39 -13.79 -2.55 2.93
N LYS A 40 -14.14 -1.45 2.24
CA LYS A 40 -13.65 -1.09 0.92
C LYS A 40 -13.12 0.34 0.97
N CYS A 41 -11.87 0.54 0.60
CA CYS A 41 -11.28 1.88 0.51
C CYS A 41 -11.46 2.47 -0.88
N ASP A 42 -11.71 3.77 -0.93
CA ASP A 42 -11.78 4.52 -2.17
C ASP A 42 -10.39 4.67 -2.79
N GLU A 43 -10.34 4.68 -4.12
CA GLU A 43 -9.10 4.88 -4.86
C GLU A 43 -8.66 6.36 -4.74
N PRO A 44 -7.37 6.61 -4.47
CA PRO A 44 -6.89 7.98 -4.31
C PRO A 44 -6.97 8.76 -5.62
N GLU A 45 -7.23 10.06 -5.55
CA GLU A 45 -7.18 10.95 -6.72
C GLU A 45 -5.80 10.87 -7.38
N ILE A 46 -5.78 10.68 -8.70
CA ILE A 46 -4.55 10.60 -9.48
C ILE A 46 -4.21 11.99 -10.04
N ASP A 47 -2.97 12.44 -9.83
CA ASP A 47 -2.47 13.67 -10.43
C ASP A 47 -2.31 13.48 -11.96
N PRO A 48 -2.88 14.37 -12.81
CA PRO A 48 -2.84 14.22 -14.26
C PRO A 48 -1.43 14.34 -14.86
N LYS A 49 -0.47 14.96 -14.15
CA LYS A 49 0.91 15.14 -14.63
C LYS A 49 1.81 13.97 -14.25
N THR A 50 1.71 13.49 -13.01
CA THR A 50 2.60 12.43 -12.49
C THR A 50 1.98 11.04 -12.56
N GLN A 51 0.68 10.95 -12.84
CA GLN A 51 -0.07 9.69 -12.89
C GLN A 51 0.13 8.84 -11.64
N SER A 52 0.28 9.52 -10.50
CA SER A 52 0.49 8.98 -9.16
C SER A 52 -0.54 9.57 -8.20
N ALA A 53 -0.75 8.92 -7.04
CA ALA A 53 -1.69 9.39 -6.03
C ALA A 53 -1.32 10.81 -5.55
N LYS A 54 -2.28 11.74 -5.64
CA LYS A 54 -2.14 13.12 -5.20
C LYS A 54 -1.98 13.17 -3.68
N GLY A 55 -1.01 13.94 -3.20
CA GLY A 55 -0.75 14.05 -1.75
C GLY A 55 -0.09 12.83 -1.11
N CYS A 56 0.53 11.95 -1.90
CA CYS A 56 1.33 10.85 -1.36
C CYS A 56 2.50 11.41 -0.52
N SER A 57 2.61 10.96 0.73
CA SER A 57 3.70 11.35 1.64
C SER A 57 5.02 10.68 1.26
N LYS A 58 6.15 11.23 1.69
CA LYS A 58 7.48 10.59 1.53
C LYS A 58 7.56 9.19 2.17
N ASN A 59 6.68 8.91 3.14
CA ASN A 59 6.54 7.59 3.76
C ASN A 59 5.70 6.61 2.92
N HIS A 60 5.57 6.84 1.61
CA HIS A 60 4.81 5.99 0.67
C HIS A 60 3.38 5.69 1.16
N SER A 61 2.73 6.67 1.78
CA SER A 61 1.38 6.54 2.32
C SER A 61 0.51 7.75 2.02
N VAL A 62 -0.76 7.49 1.73
CA VAL A 62 -1.80 8.49 1.50
C VAL A 62 -3.04 8.09 2.29
N GLU A 63 -3.74 9.09 2.81
CA GLU A 63 -4.96 8.89 3.57
C GLU A 63 -6.16 8.86 2.61
N VAL A 64 -6.94 7.79 2.68
CA VAL A 64 -8.16 7.59 1.89
C VAL A 64 -9.33 7.27 2.79
N GLU A 65 -10.53 7.56 2.30
CA GLU A 65 -11.78 7.19 2.96
C GLU A 65 -12.11 5.72 2.65
N CYS A 66 -12.46 4.97 3.69
CA CYS A 66 -12.88 3.58 3.59
C CYS A 66 -14.29 3.43 4.12
N MET A 67 -15.13 2.75 3.35
CA MET A 67 -16.52 2.43 3.65
C MET A 67 -16.65 0.98 4.13
N LEU A 68 -17.45 0.76 5.16
CA LEU A 68 -17.78 -0.59 5.64
C LEU A 68 -18.80 -1.27 4.72
N LEU A 69 -18.84 -2.61 4.77
CA LEU A 69 -19.92 -3.38 4.17
C LEU A 69 -21.26 -3.01 4.83
N SER A 70 -22.36 -3.11 4.07
CA SER A 70 -23.69 -2.74 4.56
C SER A 70 -24.08 -3.53 5.81
N GLY A 71 -24.42 -2.83 6.89
CA GLY A 71 -24.82 -3.42 8.17
C GLY A 71 -23.69 -3.63 9.18
N LEU A 72 -22.48 -3.14 8.91
CA LEU A 72 -21.36 -3.14 9.86
C LEU A 72 -21.07 -1.72 10.36
N THR A 73 -20.89 -1.56 11.67
CA THR A 73 -20.36 -0.38 12.35
C THR A 73 -19.03 -0.74 13.01
N CYS A 74 -18.12 0.22 13.10
CA CYS A 74 -16.89 0.07 13.87
C CYS A 74 -16.62 1.30 14.71
N ASN A 75 -15.94 1.10 15.84
CA ASN A 75 -15.53 2.18 16.72
C ASN A 75 -14.27 2.86 16.15
N TYR A 76 -14.38 4.15 15.84
CA TYR A 76 -13.27 5.01 15.45
C TYR A 76 -13.17 6.18 16.42
N ASN A 77 -12.08 6.26 17.18
CA ASN A 77 -11.86 7.32 18.18
C ASN A 77 -13.03 7.51 19.20
N GLY A 78 -13.77 6.44 19.52
CA GLY A 78 -14.90 6.47 20.44
C GLY A 78 -16.27 6.70 19.80
N GLU A 79 -16.34 6.82 18.46
CA GLU A 79 -17.59 7.00 17.71
C GLU A 79 -17.85 5.81 16.78
N SER A 80 -19.09 5.30 16.78
CA SER A 80 -19.51 4.24 15.84
C SER A 80 -19.74 4.84 14.45
N VAL A 81 -18.83 4.56 13.52
CA VAL A 81 -18.83 5.12 12.16
C VAL A 81 -19.03 4.04 11.10
N MET A 82 -19.64 4.43 9.98
CA MET A 82 -19.73 3.59 8.76
C MET A 82 -18.58 3.84 7.77
N LYS A 83 -17.83 4.92 8.00
CA LYS A 83 -16.69 5.33 7.19
C LYS A 83 -15.57 5.80 8.07
N PHE A 84 -14.34 5.42 7.73
CA PHE A 84 -13.15 5.80 8.48
C PHE A 84 -12.02 6.13 7.52
N LYS A 85 -11.00 6.83 8.02
CA LYS A 85 -9.82 7.15 7.23
C LYS A 85 -8.74 6.12 7.47
N LYS A 86 -8.18 5.57 6.40
CA LYS A 86 -7.06 4.61 6.46
C LYS A 86 -5.91 5.12 5.62
N ARG A 87 -4.68 4.88 6.09
CA ARG A 87 -3.48 5.11 5.30
C ARG A 87 -3.21 3.89 4.43
N ILE A 88 -3.28 4.08 3.12
CA ILE A 88 -2.92 3.04 2.14
C ILE A 88 -1.53 3.33 1.55
N SER A 89 -0.88 2.27 1.08
CA SER A 89 0.43 2.38 0.43
C SER A 89 0.30 3.08 -0.93
N CYS A 90 1.15 4.08 -1.18
CA CYS A 90 1.19 4.85 -2.42
C CYS A 90 2.63 5.04 -2.91
N ARG A 91 2.77 5.33 -4.21
CA ARG A 91 4.08 5.61 -4.82
C ARG A 91 4.35 7.10 -4.78
N TYR A 92 5.25 7.50 -3.89
CA TYR A 92 5.78 8.86 -3.86
C TYR A 92 6.67 9.09 -5.08
N THR A 93 6.46 10.18 -5.81
CA THR A 93 7.28 10.56 -6.98
C THR A 93 7.81 11.99 -6.79
N ASN A 94 9.05 12.23 -7.23
CA ASN A 94 9.72 13.54 -7.17
C ASN A 94 9.86 14.19 -8.56
N GLY A 95 9.06 13.76 -9.54
CA GLY A 95 9.12 14.31 -10.91
C GLY A 95 10.19 13.71 -11.82
N HIS A 96 11.02 12.77 -11.33
CA HIS A 96 11.93 12.03 -12.18
C HIS A 96 11.19 11.07 -13.10
N SER A 97 11.24 11.34 -14.40
CA SER A 97 10.53 10.57 -15.42
C SER A 97 11.37 9.38 -15.87
N TYR A 98 10.77 8.18 -15.88
CA TYR A 98 11.44 6.95 -16.28
C TYR A 98 11.95 7.02 -17.73
N GLN A 99 11.11 7.49 -18.65
CA GLN A 99 11.46 7.59 -20.06
C GLN A 99 12.65 8.52 -20.28
N THR A 100 12.66 9.68 -19.60
CA THR A 100 13.79 10.62 -19.67
C THR A 100 15.06 10.00 -19.11
N ALA A 101 14.99 9.31 -17.97
CA ALA A 101 16.15 8.62 -17.39
C ALA A 101 16.71 7.55 -18.34
N LEU A 102 15.84 6.74 -18.96
CA LEU A 102 16.22 5.72 -19.93
C LEU A 102 16.86 6.33 -21.18
N LEU A 103 16.24 7.40 -21.72
CA LEU A 103 16.73 8.11 -22.91
C LEU A 103 18.09 8.75 -22.63
N LEU A 104 18.25 9.42 -21.48
CA LEU A 104 19.52 10.00 -21.05
C LEU A 104 20.57 8.92 -20.84
N SER A 105 20.20 7.75 -20.35
CA SER A 105 21.11 6.62 -20.27
C SER A 105 21.57 6.23 -21.67
N ILE A 106 20.65 5.90 -22.59
CA ILE A 106 20.99 5.45 -23.96
C ILE A 106 21.87 6.46 -24.73
N PHE A 107 21.53 7.74 -24.72
CA PHE A 107 22.21 8.75 -25.55
C PHE A 107 23.38 9.44 -24.84
N LEU A 108 23.31 9.67 -23.53
CA LEU A 108 24.27 10.48 -22.77
C LEU A 108 24.90 9.73 -21.59
N GLY A 109 24.71 8.41 -21.47
CA GLY A 109 25.26 7.64 -20.35
C GLY A 109 26.79 7.46 -20.40
N MET A 110 27.45 7.63 -21.56
CA MET A 110 28.93 7.72 -21.61
C MET A 110 29.47 8.91 -20.81
N PHE A 111 28.70 9.99 -20.70
CA PHE A 111 29.02 11.15 -19.86
C PHE A 111 28.50 11.00 -18.42
N GLY A 112 27.74 9.94 -18.13
CA GLY A 112 27.12 9.71 -16.81
C GLY A 112 25.98 10.64 -16.45
N ILE A 113 25.38 11.33 -17.43
CA ILE A 113 24.29 12.31 -17.22
C ILE A 113 23.04 11.63 -16.64
N ASP A 114 22.81 10.37 -16.96
CA ASP A 114 21.76 9.53 -16.37
C ASP A 114 21.88 9.42 -14.84
N ARG A 115 23.09 9.25 -14.31
CA ARG A 115 23.35 9.19 -12.86
C ARG A 115 23.25 10.56 -12.20
N PHE A 116 23.68 11.62 -12.88
CA PHE A 116 23.46 12.98 -12.41
C PHE A 116 21.97 13.32 -12.32
N TYR A 117 21.18 12.92 -13.31
CA TYR A 117 19.72 13.13 -13.30
C TYR A 117 19.02 12.45 -12.12
N LEU A 118 19.50 11.28 -11.70
CA LEU A 118 18.94 10.53 -10.57
C LEU A 118 19.47 10.97 -9.20
N GLY A 119 20.39 11.94 -9.14
CA GLY A 119 20.97 12.42 -7.88
C GLY A 119 22.19 11.62 -7.38
N TYR A 120 22.90 10.90 -8.26
CA TYR A 120 24.14 10.18 -7.95
C TYR A 120 25.38 10.89 -8.55
N PRO A 121 25.83 12.03 -7.99
CA PRO A 121 26.88 12.84 -8.60
C PRO A 121 28.25 12.16 -8.61
N ALA A 122 28.59 11.40 -7.57
CA ALA A 122 29.88 10.72 -7.49
C ALA A 122 30.06 9.65 -8.59
N ILE A 123 29.02 8.85 -8.84
CA ILE A 123 29.03 7.83 -9.89
C ILE A 123 29.02 8.48 -11.28
N GLY A 124 28.24 9.56 -11.45
CA GLY A 124 28.24 10.34 -12.69
C GLY A 124 29.63 10.87 -13.03
N LEU A 125 30.34 11.44 -12.05
CA LEU A 125 31.69 11.99 -12.26
C LEU A 125 32.72 10.88 -12.56
N LEU A 126 32.59 9.73 -11.90
CA LEU A 126 33.45 8.57 -12.18
C LEU A 126 33.32 8.13 -13.65
N LYS A 127 32.10 8.04 -14.18
CA LYS A 127 31.86 7.74 -15.61
C LYS A 127 32.44 8.79 -16.54
N PHE A 128 32.27 10.08 -16.20
CA PHE A 128 32.82 11.18 -16.97
C PHE A 128 34.35 11.13 -17.06
N CYS A 129 35.03 10.91 -15.93
CA CYS A 129 36.51 10.79 -15.88
C CYS A 129 37.03 9.55 -16.61
N THR A 130 36.26 8.46 -16.63
CA THR A 130 36.60 7.22 -17.33
C THR A 130 36.20 7.21 -18.81
N LEU A 131 35.64 8.32 -19.31
CA LEU A 131 35.08 8.47 -20.67
C LEU A 131 34.20 7.30 -21.10
N GLY A 132 33.50 6.68 -20.15
CA GLY A 132 32.58 5.57 -20.41
C GLY A 132 33.23 4.25 -20.82
N PHE A 133 34.46 3.94 -20.38
CA PHE A 133 35.20 2.65 -20.42
C PHE A 133 34.68 1.60 -21.43
N PHE A 134 34.59 2.00 -22.70
CA PHE A 134 34.23 1.16 -23.84
C PHE A 134 32.79 0.57 -23.84
N PHE A 135 31.77 1.39 -23.58
CA PHE A 135 30.33 1.04 -23.63
C PHE A 135 29.83 -0.01 -22.61
N LEU A 136 30.70 -0.67 -21.85
CA LEU A 136 30.27 -1.65 -20.84
C LEU A 136 29.51 -1.00 -19.68
N PHE A 137 30.03 0.12 -19.15
CA PHE A 137 29.35 0.87 -18.10
C PHE A 137 27.98 1.37 -18.58
N GLN A 138 27.96 1.95 -19.78
CA GLN A 138 26.74 2.35 -20.47
C GLN A 138 25.68 1.23 -20.53
N LEU A 139 26.08 0.01 -20.92
CA LEU A 139 25.16 -1.13 -21.01
C LEU A 139 24.62 -1.55 -19.63
N ILE A 140 25.48 -1.57 -18.61
CA ILE A 140 25.09 -1.91 -17.23
C ILE A 140 24.08 -0.90 -16.70
N ASP A 141 24.28 0.39 -16.98
CA ASP A 141 23.37 1.43 -16.53
C ASP A 141 22.00 1.38 -17.21
N ILE A 142 21.98 1.11 -18.52
CA ILE A 142 20.72 0.85 -19.24
C ILE A 142 19.97 -0.30 -18.57
N LEU A 143 20.66 -1.41 -18.26
CA LEU A 143 20.04 -2.56 -17.60
C LEU A 143 19.50 -2.21 -16.21
N LEU A 144 20.26 -1.47 -15.40
CA LEU A 144 19.87 -1.08 -14.04
C LEU A 144 18.67 -0.13 -14.01
N ILE A 145 18.59 0.80 -14.96
CA ILE A 145 17.44 1.71 -15.09
C ILE A 145 16.24 0.97 -15.69
N ALA A 146 16.44 0.18 -16.75
CA ALA A 146 15.36 -0.55 -17.41
C ALA A 146 14.68 -1.58 -16.49
N SER A 147 15.46 -2.26 -15.65
CA SER A 147 14.95 -3.18 -14.62
C SER A 147 14.31 -2.45 -13.42
N GLN A 148 14.30 -1.12 -13.40
CA GLN A 148 13.79 -0.28 -12.30
C GLN A 148 14.40 -0.63 -10.94
N VAL A 149 15.57 -1.29 -10.93
CA VAL A 149 16.30 -1.66 -9.71
C VAL A 149 16.91 -0.43 -9.08
N VAL A 150 17.44 0.50 -9.90
CA VAL A 150 17.94 1.77 -9.41
C VAL A 150 16.92 2.87 -9.67
N GLY A 151 16.42 3.46 -8.59
CA GLY A 151 15.55 4.65 -8.60
C GLY A 151 16.31 5.94 -8.32
N PRO A 152 15.60 7.07 -8.26
CA PRO A 152 16.11 8.34 -7.73
C PRO A 152 16.74 8.20 -6.33
N SER A 153 17.76 9.00 -6.04
CA SER A 153 18.47 9.01 -4.75
C SER A 153 17.57 9.28 -3.53
N ASP A 154 16.44 9.96 -3.75
CA ASP A 154 15.51 10.34 -2.68
C ASP A 154 14.63 9.19 -2.17
N GLY A 155 14.77 7.98 -2.73
CA GLY A 155 13.86 6.86 -2.45
C GLY A 155 12.46 7.04 -3.06
N ALA A 156 12.28 8.05 -3.90
CA ALA A 156 11.09 8.25 -4.71
C ALA A 156 11.01 7.20 -5.83
N ASN A 157 9.81 7.00 -6.35
CA ASN A 157 9.57 6.18 -7.53
C ASN A 157 9.68 7.03 -8.80
N TYR A 158 9.97 6.36 -9.91
CA TYR A 158 9.84 6.99 -11.22
C TYR A 158 8.39 7.37 -11.53
N VAL A 159 8.22 8.53 -12.15
CA VAL A 159 7.01 8.85 -12.91
C VAL A 159 7.01 7.99 -14.18
N ILE A 160 5.97 7.16 -14.31
CA ILE A 160 5.80 6.24 -15.44
C ILE A 160 4.41 6.49 -16.00
N ASP A 161 4.34 6.64 -17.32
CA ASP A 161 3.10 6.88 -18.02
C ASP A 161 2.08 5.73 -17.81
N TYR A 162 0.79 6.00 -18.02
CA TYR A 162 -0.32 5.05 -17.81
C TYR A 162 -0.13 3.75 -18.61
N TYR A 163 0.43 3.85 -19.82
CA TYR A 163 0.77 2.71 -20.68
C TYR A 163 2.25 2.30 -20.60
N GLY A 164 3.00 2.84 -19.65
CA GLY A 164 4.42 2.54 -19.47
C GLY A 164 4.65 1.18 -18.80
N ALA A 165 5.78 0.55 -19.12
CA ALA A 165 6.20 -0.68 -18.46
C ALA A 165 6.55 -0.40 -16.99
N ARG A 166 5.78 -0.98 -16.07
CA ARG A 166 5.95 -0.83 -14.62
C ARG A 166 6.31 -2.18 -14.00
N LEU A 167 7.40 -2.20 -13.25
CA LEU A 167 7.81 -3.38 -12.48
C LEU A 167 7.36 -3.19 -11.04
N ILE A 168 6.57 -4.15 -10.53
CA ILE A 168 6.18 -4.22 -9.13
C ILE A 168 6.98 -5.34 -8.46
N LYS A 169 7.69 -5.01 -7.37
CA LYS A 169 8.31 -6.03 -6.53
C LYS A 169 7.23 -6.63 -5.63
N VAL A 170 6.73 -7.80 -6.01
CA VAL A 170 5.81 -8.56 -5.16
C VAL A 170 6.63 -9.23 -4.07
N SER A 171 6.37 -8.86 -2.81
CA SER A 171 6.92 -9.55 -1.64
C SER A 171 5.85 -10.45 -1.06
N TYR A 172 6.22 -11.67 -0.67
CA TYR A 172 5.33 -12.60 0.01
C TYR A 172 5.58 -12.54 1.53
N ASN A 173 4.50 -12.48 2.31
CA ASN A 173 4.51 -12.71 3.75
C ASN A 173 3.49 -13.81 4.10
N ASN A 174 3.44 -14.24 5.37
CA ASN A 174 2.51 -15.28 5.79
C ASN A 174 1.03 -14.89 5.67
N ASP A 175 0.75 -13.59 5.59
CA ASP A 175 -0.62 -13.05 5.50
C ASP A 175 -1.07 -12.84 4.04
N THR A 176 -0.20 -13.05 3.04
CA THR A 176 -0.54 -12.91 1.63
C THR A 176 -1.23 -14.17 1.12
N TYR A 177 -2.49 -14.04 0.69
CA TYR A 177 -3.21 -15.14 0.06
C TYR A 177 -2.68 -15.41 -1.37
N LEU A 178 -2.15 -16.61 -1.61
CA LEU A 178 -1.76 -17.05 -2.96
C LEU A 178 -3.02 -17.48 -3.72
N LYS A 179 -3.34 -16.78 -4.82
CA LYS A 179 -4.39 -17.23 -5.72
C LYS A 179 -3.84 -18.39 -6.58
N PRO A 180 -4.42 -19.60 -6.53
CA PRO A 180 -4.02 -20.67 -7.45
C PRO A 180 -4.32 -20.24 -8.89
N GLN A 181 -3.40 -20.55 -9.81
CA GLN A 181 -3.64 -20.42 -11.25
C GLN A 181 -4.61 -21.53 -11.64
N ASN A 182 -5.80 -21.15 -12.10
CA ASN A 182 -6.87 -22.07 -12.50
C ASN A 182 -6.61 -22.65 -13.89
#